data_AF-A0AA92SA07-F1
#
_entry.id   AF-A0AA92SA07-F1
#
_cell.length_a   1.000
_cell.length_b   1.000
_cell.length_c   1.000
_cell.angle_alpha   90.00
_cell.angle_beta   90.00
_cell.angle_gamma   90.00
#
_symmetry.space_group_name_H-M   'P 1'
#
loop_
_entity.id
_entity.type
_entity.pdbx_description
1 polymer ?
#
loop_
_entity_poly.entity_id
_entity_poly.type
_entity_poly.pdbx_seq_one_letter_code
_entity_poly.pdbx_strand_id
1 'polypeptide(L)'
;MKRIGTQYCSVIKSLIPPTAELVVMPKPHDQPAVIVADLDGDNHQEIACVYRNQGQMYVMIAKQDENRWHPIGNFKGQGYTVSELLAAPIVDPQMNSLLIGWQIGGAWSNIDILQWSANGFMHMLHQETRASRVEVEDMPGVNGMDGNAELALWLHDSGKAFQVEVYRWDAGNLVIADDVYPYYFQKMVAYYESVLEESDSARYWYYLGDAQRKAGMHAQAFQSIEQALQFPNPYPSRETLLRWKKELDAAKRKS
;
A
#
# COMPACT_ATOMS: atom_id res chain seq x y z
N MET A 1 9.76 -5.42 9.99
CA MET A 1 10.66 -4.29 9.63
C MET A 1 10.95 -3.46 10.89
N LYS A 2 12.17 -3.50 11.45
CA LYS A 2 12.57 -2.72 12.64
C LYS A 2 12.91 -1.29 12.19
N ARG A 3 12.18 -0.26 12.64
CA ARG A 3 12.43 1.14 12.23
C ARG A 3 13.36 1.85 13.23
N ILE A 4 14.49 2.35 12.73
CA ILE A 4 15.71 2.80 13.44
C ILE A 4 15.79 4.35 13.47
N GLY A 5 14.66 5.04 13.38
CA GLY A 5 14.60 6.46 13.00
C GLY A 5 15.38 7.45 13.88
N THR A 6 15.63 7.16 15.17
CA THR A 6 16.33 8.09 16.07
C THR A 6 17.85 8.09 15.94
N GLN A 7 18.46 6.98 15.49
CA GLN A 7 19.93 6.87 15.40
C GLN A 7 20.52 7.79 14.33
N TYR A 8 19.77 8.02 13.24
CA TYR A 8 20.22 8.80 12.09
C TYR A 8 19.79 10.27 12.14
N CYS A 9 19.08 10.70 13.20
CA CYS A 9 18.59 12.07 13.32
C CYS A 9 19.69 13.13 13.22
N SER A 10 20.88 12.89 13.79
CA SER A 10 22.01 13.85 13.73
C SER A 10 22.55 13.97 12.31
N VAL A 11 22.71 12.85 11.61
CA VAL A 11 23.10 12.79 10.20
C VAL A 11 22.08 13.56 9.35
N ILE A 12 20.81 13.21 9.45
CA ILE A 12 19.75 13.86 8.66
C ILE A 12 19.72 15.37 8.89
N LYS A 13 19.78 15.82 10.15
CA LYS A 13 19.81 17.25 10.50
C LYS A 13 21.02 17.99 9.94
N SER A 14 22.14 17.31 9.70
CA SER A 14 23.32 17.90 9.06
C SER A 14 23.19 18.03 7.54
N LEU A 15 22.28 17.27 6.91
CA LEU A 15 22.09 17.21 5.46
C LEU A 15 20.90 18.04 4.96
N ILE A 16 19.90 18.28 5.81
CA ILE A 16 18.76 19.13 5.47
C ILE A 16 19.03 20.60 5.86
N PRO A 17 18.28 21.57 5.29
CA PRO A 17 18.44 22.98 5.66
C PRO A 17 18.29 23.20 7.19
N PRO A 18 19.02 24.16 7.79
CA PRO A 18 18.99 24.35 9.25
C PRO A 18 17.61 24.68 9.85
N THR A 19 16.74 25.30 9.05
CA THR A 19 15.36 25.65 9.43
C THR A 19 14.34 24.57 9.04
N ALA A 20 14.79 23.46 8.47
CA ALA A 20 13.92 22.37 8.09
C ALA A 20 13.54 21.50 9.28
N GLU A 21 12.34 20.93 9.23
CA GLU A 21 11.81 20.04 10.25
C GLU A 21 11.52 18.67 9.64
N LEU A 22 11.86 17.59 10.34
CA LEU A 22 11.46 16.26 9.91
C LEU A 22 9.96 16.10 10.03
N VAL A 23 9.32 15.60 8.98
CA VAL A 23 7.89 15.30 9.00
C VAL A 23 7.66 14.12 9.94
N VAL A 24 6.69 14.24 10.83
CA VAL A 24 6.23 13.14 11.68
C VAL A 24 4.96 12.58 11.03
N MET A 25 4.97 11.29 10.72
CA MET A 25 3.82 10.59 10.17
C MET A 25 2.69 10.58 11.20
N PRO A 26 1.44 10.79 10.78
CA PRO A 26 0.30 10.79 11.68
C PRO A 26 0.10 9.40 12.32
N LYS A 27 -0.76 9.35 13.34
CA LYS A 27 -1.17 8.07 13.93
C LYS A 27 -1.75 7.14 12.85
N PRO A 28 -1.52 5.82 12.95
CA PRO A 28 -0.97 5.11 14.12
C PRO A 28 0.57 5.08 14.20
N HIS A 29 1.29 5.62 13.20
CA HIS A 29 2.76 5.54 13.19
C HIS A 29 3.41 6.42 14.26
N ASP A 30 3.01 7.69 14.34
CA ASP A 30 3.49 8.68 15.33
C ASP A 30 5.03 8.75 15.43
N GLN A 31 5.69 8.72 14.27
CA GLN A 31 7.15 8.65 14.15
C GLN A 31 7.66 9.51 12.99
N PRO A 32 8.93 9.98 13.03
CA PRO A 32 9.54 10.64 11.90
C PRO A 32 9.44 9.81 10.62
N ALA A 33 9.13 10.46 9.50
CA ALA A 33 9.12 9.88 8.16
C ALA A 33 10.56 9.63 7.71
N VAL A 34 11.17 8.58 8.27
CA VAL A 34 12.54 8.14 8.00
C VAL A 34 12.53 6.64 7.76
N ILE A 35 13.21 6.20 6.71
CA ILE A 35 13.45 4.79 6.41
C ILE A 35 14.92 4.59 6.02
N VAL A 36 15.43 3.39 6.32
CA VAL A 36 16.79 2.97 6.02
C VAL A 36 16.69 1.66 5.27
N ALA A 37 17.16 1.63 4.02
CA ALA A 37 17.04 0.49 3.12
C ALA A 37 18.08 0.61 2.00
N ASP A 38 18.42 -0.52 1.38
CA ASP A 38 19.20 -0.53 0.13
C ASP A 38 18.29 -0.09 -1.02
N LEU A 39 18.45 1.17 -1.44
CA LEU A 39 17.62 1.83 -2.45
C LEU A 39 18.31 1.91 -3.81
N ASP A 40 19.61 1.63 -3.90
CA ASP A 40 20.38 1.66 -5.14
C ASP A 40 21.01 0.32 -5.58
N GLY A 41 20.77 -0.74 -4.80
CA GLY A 41 21.08 -2.13 -5.13
C GLY A 41 22.51 -2.56 -4.86
N ASP A 42 23.29 -1.75 -4.13
CA ASP A 42 24.69 -2.04 -3.86
C ASP A 42 24.93 -2.82 -2.54
N ASN A 43 23.85 -3.24 -1.87
CA ASN A 43 23.82 -3.89 -0.55
C ASN A 43 24.26 -3.03 0.64
N HIS A 44 24.48 -1.72 0.45
CA HIS A 44 24.57 -0.74 1.53
C HIS A 44 23.23 -0.06 1.72
N GLN A 45 23.01 0.52 2.90
CA GLN A 45 21.73 1.14 3.21
C GLN A 45 21.80 2.65 3.01
N GLU A 46 20.86 3.18 2.24
CA GLU A 46 20.57 4.60 2.15
C GLU A 46 19.60 5.03 3.26
N ILE A 47 19.65 6.30 3.62
CA ILE A 47 18.65 6.96 4.46
C ILE A 47 17.73 7.76 3.55
N ALA A 48 16.43 7.46 3.57
CA ALA A 48 15.42 8.32 3.00
C ALA A 48 14.60 8.98 4.10
N CYS A 49 14.36 10.29 3.99
CA CYS A 49 13.49 11.00 4.92
C CYS A 49 12.63 12.05 4.22
N VAL A 50 11.50 12.37 4.84
CA VAL A 50 10.66 13.50 4.43
C VAL A 50 10.80 14.64 5.43
N TYR A 51 11.08 15.83 4.94
CA TYR A 51 11.24 17.04 5.74
C TYR A 51 10.42 18.19 5.16
N ARG A 52 10.13 19.18 6.00
CA ARG A 52 9.47 20.43 5.63
C ARG A 52 10.48 21.57 5.71
N ASN A 53 10.57 22.37 4.66
CA ASN A 53 11.36 23.61 4.65
C ASN A 53 10.52 24.73 4.05
N GLN A 54 10.42 25.86 4.75
CA GLN A 54 9.60 27.02 4.34
C GLN A 54 8.16 26.64 3.94
N GLY A 55 7.54 25.74 4.70
CA GLY A 55 6.17 25.27 4.46
C GLY A 55 6.00 24.24 3.34
N GLN A 56 7.07 23.90 2.60
CA GLN A 56 7.03 22.92 1.52
C GLN A 56 7.67 21.61 1.95
N MET A 57 7.13 20.48 1.47
CA MET A 57 7.68 19.15 1.76
C MET A 57 8.71 18.74 0.71
N TYR A 58 9.71 18.02 1.16
CA TYR A 58 10.81 17.50 0.37
C TYR A 58 11.16 16.10 0.85
N VAL A 59 11.64 15.28 -0.07
CA VAL A 59 12.29 14.01 0.26
C VAL A 59 13.78 14.20 0.04
N MET A 60 14.57 13.75 1.01
CA MET A 60 16.02 13.61 0.87
C MET A 60 16.37 12.13 0.96
N ILE A 61 17.22 11.67 0.05
CA ILE A 61 17.83 10.35 0.08
C ILE A 61 19.34 10.55 0.14
N ALA A 62 20.00 9.93 1.11
CA ALA A 62 21.43 10.05 1.32
C ALA A 62 22.11 8.68 1.37
N LYS A 63 23.33 8.65 0.87
CA LYS A 63 24.23 7.50 0.85
C LYS A 63 25.48 7.79 1.66
N GLN A 64 26.10 6.74 2.18
CA GLN A 64 27.37 6.84 2.88
C GLN A 64 28.52 6.39 1.98
N ASP A 65 29.39 7.32 1.59
CA ASP A 65 30.64 7.04 0.88
C ASP A 65 31.84 7.40 1.78
N GLU A 66 32.82 6.51 1.89
CA GLU A 66 34.05 6.74 2.67
C GLU A 66 33.78 7.31 4.09
N ASN A 67 32.78 6.75 4.77
CA ASN A 67 32.27 7.16 6.09
C ASN A 67 31.56 8.53 6.15
N ARG A 68 31.29 9.19 5.03
CA ARG A 68 30.54 10.45 4.98
C ARG A 68 29.20 10.27 4.31
N TRP A 69 28.17 10.78 4.96
CA TRP A 69 26.84 10.85 4.35
C TRP A 69 26.75 12.05 3.42
N HIS A 70 26.17 11.84 2.24
CA HIS A 70 25.86 12.91 1.30
C HIS A 70 24.54 12.64 0.58
N PRO A 71 23.79 13.67 0.17
CA PRO A 71 22.52 13.48 -0.52
C PRO A 71 22.74 12.98 -1.96
N ILE A 72 22.08 11.89 -2.32
CA ILE A 72 22.01 11.34 -3.68
C ILE A 72 20.66 11.59 -4.36
N GLY A 73 19.67 12.08 -3.60
CA GLY A 73 18.38 12.53 -4.11
C GLY A 73 17.79 13.62 -3.25
N ASN A 74 17.24 14.67 -3.88
CA ASN A 74 16.44 15.68 -3.20
C ASN A 74 15.38 16.23 -4.15
N PHE A 75 14.11 16.02 -3.83
CA PHE A 75 12.99 16.43 -4.67
C PHE A 75 11.81 16.91 -3.83
N LYS A 76 11.00 17.75 -4.45
CA LYS A 76 9.83 18.36 -3.82
C LYS A 76 8.70 17.33 -3.75
N GLY A 77 8.17 17.13 -2.55
CA GLY A 77 7.00 16.30 -2.30
C GLY A 77 5.68 17.03 -2.57
N GLN A 78 4.57 16.31 -2.41
CA GLN A 78 3.21 16.83 -2.59
C GLN A 78 2.37 16.64 -1.33
N GLY A 79 1.23 17.31 -1.22
CA GLY A 79 0.32 17.18 -0.08
C GLY A 79 0.77 17.96 1.16
N TYR A 80 0.25 17.59 2.33
CA TYR A 80 0.51 18.27 3.61
C TYR A 80 1.20 17.40 4.66
N THR A 81 1.14 16.08 4.52
CA THR A 81 1.89 15.11 5.34
C THR A 81 2.12 13.81 4.56
N VAL A 82 2.75 12.82 5.20
CA VAL A 82 3.04 11.49 4.67
C VAL A 82 2.30 10.45 5.49
N SER A 83 1.45 9.65 4.87
CA SER A 83 0.74 8.54 5.55
C SER A 83 1.52 7.24 5.52
N GLU A 84 2.35 7.03 4.50
CA GLU A 84 3.13 5.81 4.30
C GLU A 84 4.55 6.16 3.85
N LEU A 85 5.54 5.46 4.42
CA LEU A 85 6.92 5.48 3.96
C LEU A 85 7.48 4.05 4.09
N LEU A 86 7.67 3.39 2.95
CA LEU A 86 8.01 1.98 2.86
C LEU A 86 9.12 1.77 1.82
N ALA A 87 9.91 0.71 2.00
CA ALA A 87 10.93 0.29 1.04
C ALA A 87 10.78 -1.21 0.82
N ALA A 88 10.65 -1.62 -0.44
CA ALA A 88 10.53 -3.02 -0.85
C ALA A 88 10.89 -3.18 -2.33
N PRO A 89 11.24 -4.39 -2.80
CA PRO A 89 11.57 -4.66 -4.20
C PRO A 89 10.31 -4.66 -5.08
N ILE A 90 9.75 -3.47 -5.36
CA ILE A 90 8.48 -3.35 -6.09
C ILE A 90 8.72 -3.38 -7.60
N VAL A 91 9.72 -2.64 -8.07
CA VAL A 91 10.00 -2.44 -9.50
C VAL A 91 11.10 -3.37 -10.02
N ASP A 92 12.10 -3.65 -9.18
CA ASP A 92 13.24 -4.51 -9.48
C ASP A 92 13.47 -5.45 -8.29
N PRO A 93 13.55 -6.78 -8.48
CA PRO A 93 13.75 -7.73 -7.39
C PRO A 93 15.11 -7.61 -6.69
N GLN A 94 16.09 -6.92 -7.28
CA GLN A 94 17.45 -6.79 -6.75
C GLN A 94 17.66 -5.50 -5.93
N MET A 95 16.70 -4.57 -5.92
CA MET A 95 16.83 -3.30 -5.18
C MET A 95 15.49 -2.80 -4.68
N ASN A 96 15.47 -2.12 -3.53
CA ASN A 96 14.21 -1.60 -3.02
C ASN A 96 13.79 -0.34 -3.78
N SER A 97 12.52 -0.26 -4.14
CA SER A 97 11.85 0.98 -4.46
C SER A 97 11.44 1.68 -3.16
N LEU A 98 11.44 3.02 -3.15
CA LEU A 98 10.87 3.82 -2.06
C LEU A 98 9.40 4.16 -2.38
N LEU A 99 8.47 3.67 -1.56
CA LEU A 99 7.05 4.00 -1.66
C LEU A 99 6.68 5.10 -0.66
N ILE A 100 5.99 6.13 -1.16
CA ILE A 100 5.53 7.27 -0.35
C ILE A 100 4.03 7.45 -0.54
N GLY A 101 3.29 7.50 0.57
CA GLY A 101 1.89 7.91 0.59
C GLY A 101 1.77 9.41 0.89
N TRP A 102 1.62 10.23 -0.14
CA TRP A 102 1.42 11.67 -0.01
C TRP A 102 -0.02 11.96 0.40
N GLN A 103 -0.23 12.44 1.63
CA GLN A 103 -1.57 12.76 2.10
C GLN A 103 -2.00 14.12 1.54
N ILE A 104 -2.92 14.07 0.58
CA ILE A 104 -3.49 15.24 -0.12
C ILE A 104 -4.91 15.54 0.37
N GLY A 105 -5.60 14.56 0.98
CA GLY A 105 -6.95 14.71 1.56
C GLY A 105 -7.13 13.96 2.87
N GLY A 106 -8.33 14.07 3.46
CA GLY A 106 -8.60 13.53 4.80
C GLY A 106 -8.58 12.01 4.89
N ALA A 107 -9.00 11.29 3.83
CA ALA A 107 -9.21 9.84 3.87
C ALA A 107 -8.27 9.03 2.96
N TRP A 108 -7.48 9.67 2.11
CA TRP A 108 -6.61 8.97 1.15
C TRP A 108 -5.35 9.77 0.85
N SER A 109 -4.36 9.03 0.39
CA SER A 109 -3.07 9.52 -0.08
C SER A 109 -2.89 9.18 -1.55
N ASN A 110 -2.16 10.04 -2.27
CA ASN A 110 -1.60 9.67 -3.56
C ASN A 110 -0.32 8.88 -3.33
N ILE A 111 -0.21 7.72 -3.95
CA ILE A 111 0.93 6.82 -3.86
C ILE A 111 1.95 7.24 -4.92
N ASP A 112 3.20 7.28 -4.51
CA ASP A 112 4.37 7.53 -5.33
C ASP A 112 5.37 6.41 -5.10
N ILE A 113 6.05 5.99 -6.16
CA ILE A 113 7.06 4.94 -6.13
C ILE A 113 8.29 5.50 -6.82
N LEU A 114 9.40 5.47 -6.12
CA LEU A 114 10.68 5.95 -6.60
C LEU A 114 11.64 4.79 -6.75
N GLN A 115 12.30 4.71 -7.90
CA GLN A 115 13.31 3.71 -8.18
C GLN A 115 14.62 4.39 -8.57
N TRP A 116 15.73 3.84 -8.08
CA TRP A 116 17.05 4.26 -8.53
C TRP A 116 17.30 3.87 -9.99
N SER A 117 18.00 4.73 -10.72
CA SER A 117 18.39 4.51 -12.12
C SER A 117 19.74 5.16 -12.39
N ALA A 118 20.27 4.97 -13.61
CA ALA A 118 21.49 5.66 -14.04
C ALA A 118 21.40 7.21 -13.99
N ASN A 119 20.19 7.77 -13.99
CA ASN A 119 19.94 9.21 -13.90
C ASN A 119 19.50 9.65 -12.48
N GLY A 120 19.67 8.80 -11.48
CA GLY A 120 19.18 9.01 -10.12
C GLY A 120 17.76 8.46 -9.90
N PHE A 121 17.10 8.91 -8.83
CA PHE A 121 15.75 8.47 -8.49
C PHE A 121 14.70 9.00 -9.46
N MET A 122 13.88 8.09 -9.98
CA MET A 122 12.81 8.37 -10.94
C MET A 122 11.44 8.04 -10.34
N HIS A 123 10.44 8.88 -10.63
CA HIS A 123 9.04 8.58 -10.34
C HIS A 123 8.52 7.53 -11.32
N MET A 124 8.04 6.42 -10.78
CA MET A 124 7.61 5.28 -11.57
C MET A 124 6.13 5.36 -11.93
N LEU A 125 5.30 5.97 -11.09
CA LEU A 125 3.87 6.12 -11.36
C LEU A 125 3.61 7.36 -12.23
N HIS A 126 3.03 7.14 -13.41
CA HIS A 126 2.66 8.20 -14.36
C HIS A 126 1.21 8.68 -14.23
N GLN A 127 0.43 8.06 -13.35
CA GLN A 127 -0.97 8.38 -13.10
C GLN A 127 -1.23 8.41 -11.59
N GLU A 128 -2.22 9.20 -11.17
CA GLU A 128 -2.64 9.23 -9.76
C GLU A 128 -3.08 7.84 -9.30
N THR A 129 -2.47 7.38 -8.21
CA THR A 129 -2.80 6.09 -7.59
C THR A 129 -3.20 6.37 -6.15
N ARG A 130 -4.45 6.10 -5.79
CA ARG A 130 -4.98 6.48 -4.46
C ARG A 130 -5.10 5.28 -3.54
N ALA A 131 -4.65 5.43 -2.31
CA ALA A 131 -4.89 4.48 -1.25
C ALA A 131 -5.00 5.19 0.11
N SER A 132 -5.84 4.65 0.99
CA SER A 132 -5.93 5.03 2.40
C SER A 132 -4.90 4.30 3.26
N ARG A 133 -4.50 3.10 2.83
CA ARG A 133 -3.45 2.28 3.43
C ARG A 133 -2.80 1.42 2.35
N VAL A 134 -1.51 1.14 2.52
CA VAL A 134 -0.76 0.24 1.64
C VAL A 134 -0.18 -0.91 2.46
N GLU A 135 -0.27 -2.12 1.93
CA GLU A 135 0.50 -3.26 2.42
C GLU A 135 1.39 -3.77 1.28
N VAL A 136 2.63 -4.12 1.62
CA VAL A 136 3.67 -4.51 0.67
C VAL A 136 4.28 -5.83 1.12
N GLU A 137 4.27 -6.82 0.26
CA GLU A 137 4.69 -8.19 0.54
C GLU A 137 5.00 -8.92 -0.78
N ASP A 138 6.01 -9.79 -0.80
CA ASP A 138 6.19 -10.79 -1.87
C ASP A 138 5.15 -11.89 -1.67
N MET A 139 4.03 -11.78 -2.38
CA MET A 139 2.86 -12.62 -2.16
C MET A 139 2.99 -13.89 -3.01
N PRO A 140 2.91 -15.09 -2.42
CA PRO A 140 3.04 -16.33 -3.18
C PRO A 140 1.85 -16.51 -4.14
N GLY A 141 2.16 -16.63 -5.43
CA GLY A 141 1.23 -17.09 -6.45
C GLY A 141 1.24 -18.62 -6.58
N VAL A 142 0.70 -19.14 -7.70
CA VAL A 142 0.68 -20.58 -7.99
C VAL A 142 2.07 -21.22 -8.08
N ASN A 143 3.09 -20.42 -8.40
CA ASN A 143 4.48 -20.85 -8.53
C ASN A 143 5.33 -20.51 -7.28
N GLY A 144 4.71 -20.02 -6.21
CA GLY A 144 5.40 -19.51 -5.02
C GLY A 144 5.73 -18.02 -5.12
N MET A 145 6.64 -17.57 -4.26
CA MET A 145 7.20 -16.21 -4.22
C MET A 145 8.16 -16.01 -5.39
N ASP A 146 8.15 -14.82 -6.00
CA ASP A 146 8.98 -14.49 -7.17
C ASP A 146 10.09 -13.46 -6.88
N GLY A 147 10.14 -12.93 -5.65
CA GLY A 147 11.10 -11.92 -5.22
C GLY A 147 10.64 -10.48 -5.44
N ASN A 148 9.57 -10.25 -6.20
CA ASN A 148 8.96 -8.94 -6.36
C ASN A 148 7.87 -8.76 -5.30
N ALA A 149 7.77 -7.55 -4.75
CA ALA A 149 6.73 -7.22 -3.81
C ALA A 149 5.45 -6.76 -4.52
N GLU A 150 4.34 -7.44 -4.25
CA GLU A 150 3.00 -6.94 -4.54
C GLU A 150 2.56 -5.83 -3.57
N LEU A 151 1.66 -4.99 -4.08
CA LEU A 151 1.03 -3.90 -3.37
C LEU A 151 -0.45 -4.17 -3.20
N ALA A 152 -0.91 -4.37 -1.97
CA ALA A 152 -2.32 -4.29 -1.67
C ALA A 152 -2.71 -2.85 -1.32
N LEU A 153 -3.54 -2.26 -2.16
CA LEU A 153 -4.02 -0.89 -2.01
C LEU A 153 -5.41 -0.91 -1.37
N TRP A 154 -5.53 -0.33 -0.19
CA TRP A 154 -6.79 -0.25 0.55
C TRP A 154 -7.36 1.14 0.37
N LEU A 155 -8.48 1.25 -0.35
CA LEU A 155 -9.22 2.49 -0.51
C LEU A 155 -10.40 2.49 0.45
N HIS A 156 -10.41 3.44 1.38
CA HIS A 156 -11.50 3.60 2.34
C HIS A 156 -12.82 3.91 1.63
N ASP A 157 -13.86 3.12 1.91
CA ASP A 157 -15.24 3.42 1.50
C ASP A 157 -15.93 4.17 2.65
N SER A 158 -16.16 3.48 3.77
CA SER A 158 -16.89 4.04 4.92
C SER A 158 -16.83 3.12 6.13
N GLY A 159 -16.83 3.69 7.34
CA GLY A 159 -16.68 2.91 8.57
C GLY A 159 -15.39 2.07 8.51
N LYS A 160 -15.51 0.76 8.73
CA LYS A 160 -14.42 -0.23 8.59
C LYS A 160 -14.37 -0.91 7.21
N ALA A 161 -15.07 -0.36 6.21
CA ALA A 161 -15.09 -0.93 4.87
C ALA A 161 -14.01 -0.32 3.97
N PHE A 162 -13.30 -1.19 3.26
CA PHE A 162 -12.27 -0.87 2.30
C PHE A 162 -12.46 -1.65 1.01
N GLN A 163 -12.38 -0.95 -0.12
CA GLN A 163 -12.12 -1.61 -1.39
C GLN A 163 -10.63 -1.95 -1.45
N VAL A 164 -10.32 -3.22 -1.67
CA VAL A 164 -8.93 -3.71 -1.73
C VAL A 164 -8.71 -4.41 -3.06
N GLU A 165 -7.63 -4.02 -3.73
CA GLU A 165 -7.09 -4.70 -4.91
C GLU A 165 -5.58 -4.90 -4.70
N VAL A 166 -5.03 -5.98 -5.26
CA VAL A 166 -3.59 -6.27 -5.21
C VAL A 166 -2.99 -6.01 -6.59
N TYR A 167 -1.88 -5.30 -6.61
CA TYR A 167 -1.15 -4.93 -7.81
C TYR A 167 0.27 -5.47 -7.77
N ARG A 168 0.85 -5.72 -8.95
CA ARG A 168 2.28 -5.88 -9.13
C ARG A 168 2.80 -4.89 -10.16
N TRP A 169 4.11 -4.66 -10.13
CA TRP A 169 4.75 -3.95 -11.21
C TRP A 169 4.94 -4.87 -12.42
N ASP A 170 4.48 -4.43 -13.58
CA ASP A 170 4.72 -5.12 -14.84
C ASP A 170 4.83 -4.11 -15.99
N ALA A 171 5.81 -4.30 -16.86
CA ALA A 171 6.02 -3.51 -18.08
C ALA A 171 5.89 -1.98 -17.89
N GLY A 172 6.39 -1.45 -16.77
CA GLY A 172 6.39 -0.01 -16.50
C GLY A 172 5.12 0.54 -15.85
N ASN A 173 4.19 -0.32 -15.39
CA ASN A 173 2.95 0.09 -14.75
C ASN A 173 2.55 -0.84 -13.59
N LEU A 174 1.62 -0.39 -12.75
CA LEU A 174 0.92 -1.27 -11.82
C LEU A 174 -0.21 -1.99 -12.53
N VAL A 175 -0.21 -3.31 -12.50
CA VAL A 175 -1.27 -4.18 -13.03
C VAL A 175 -1.87 -5.02 -11.92
N ILE A 176 -3.15 -5.40 -12.05
CA ILE A 176 -3.81 -6.27 -11.08
C ILE A 176 -3.10 -7.63 -11.05
N ALA A 177 -2.79 -8.11 -9.84
CA ALA A 177 -2.17 -9.40 -9.57
C ALA A 177 -3.21 -10.39 -9.01
N ASP A 178 -4.16 -10.81 -9.84
CA ASP A 178 -5.28 -11.65 -9.39
C ASP A 178 -4.86 -13.09 -9.03
N ASP A 179 -3.73 -13.56 -9.56
CA ASP A 179 -3.14 -14.86 -9.27
C ASP A 179 -2.67 -15.03 -7.82
N VAL A 180 -2.37 -13.93 -7.10
CA VAL A 180 -2.02 -13.95 -5.67
C VAL A 180 -3.22 -13.73 -4.75
N TYR A 181 -4.42 -13.48 -5.32
CA TYR A 181 -5.61 -13.21 -4.50
C TYR A 181 -5.99 -14.37 -3.56
N PRO A 182 -5.89 -15.66 -3.96
CA PRO A 182 -6.17 -16.78 -3.06
C PRO A 182 -5.32 -16.78 -1.78
N TYR A 183 -4.11 -16.23 -1.84
CA TYR A 183 -3.26 -16.02 -0.67
C TYR A 183 -3.71 -14.77 0.10
N TYR A 184 -3.65 -13.60 -0.54
CA TYR A 184 -3.82 -12.33 0.15
C TYR A 184 -5.21 -12.18 0.78
N PHE A 185 -6.27 -12.57 0.06
CA PHE A 185 -7.64 -12.32 0.51
C PHE A 185 -8.09 -13.23 1.66
N GLN A 186 -7.35 -14.27 2.04
CA GLN A 186 -7.67 -15.04 3.25
C GLN A 186 -7.67 -14.15 4.49
N LYS A 187 -6.73 -13.21 4.58
CA LYS A 187 -6.69 -12.26 5.70
C LYS A 187 -7.82 -11.24 5.62
N MET A 188 -8.27 -10.89 4.41
CA MET A 188 -9.42 -10.01 4.22
C MET A 188 -10.73 -10.69 4.63
N VAL A 189 -10.85 -11.99 4.39
CA VAL A 189 -11.96 -12.80 4.90
C VAL A 189 -11.98 -12.73 6.43
N ALA A 190 -10.87 -13.05 7.09
CA ALA A 190 -10.76 -12.98 8.55
C ALA A 190 -11.03 -11.57 9.11
N TYR A 191 -10.53 -10.53 8.43
CA TYR A 191 -10.80 -9.14 8.77
C TYR A 191 -12.31 -8.85 8.76
N TYR A 192 -13.02 -9.16 7.68
CA TYR A 192 -14.44 -8.84 7.58
C TYR A 192 -15.33 -9.73 8.45
N GLU A 193 -14.94 -10.98 8.72
CA GLU A 193 -15.59 -11.81 9.73
C GLU A 193 -15.53 -11.13 11.11
N SER A 194 -14.35 -10.64 11.52
CA SER A 194 -14.21 -9.91 12.80
C SER A 194 -15.01 -8.59 12.83
N VAL A 195 -15.10 -7.88 11.70
CA VAL A 195 -15.91 -6.65 11.61
C VAL A 195 -17.40 -6.96 11.79
N LEU A 196 -17.88 -8.09 11.26
CA LEU A 196 -19.28 -8.52 11.38
C LEU A 196 -19.64 -9.01 12.78
N GLU A 197 -18.67 -9.47 13.58
CA GLU A 197 -18.88 -9.75 15.02
C GLU A 197 -19.21 -8.46 15.80
N GLU A 198 -18.65 -7.32 15.38
CA GLU A 198 -18.89 -6.03 16.03
C GLU A 198 -20.11 -5.29 15.49
N SER A 199 -20.34 -5.35 14.17
CA SER A 199 -21.39 -4.56 13.51
C SER A 199 -21.91 -5.28 12.28
N ASP A 200 -23.22 -5.55 12.28
CA ASP A 200 -23.90 -6.16 11.15
C ASP A 200 -24.34 -5.10 10.12
N SER A 201 -24.00 -5.30 8.85
CA SER A 201 -24.28 -4.33 7.78
C SER A 201 -24.22 -4.97 6.39
N ALA A 202 -25.13 -4.57 5.51
CA ALA A 202 -25.12 -4.96 4.10
C ALA A 202 -23.77 -4.72 3.41
N ARG A 203 -23.08 -3.61 3.79
CA ARG A 203 -21.78 -3.26 3.23
C ARG A 203 -20.67 -4.22 3.67
N TYR A 204 -20.66 -4.62 4.94
CA TYR A 204 -19.64 -5.55 5.44
C TYR A 204 -19.87 -6.97 4.91
N TRP A 205 -21.14 -7.41 4.80
CA TRP A 205 -21.46 -8.66 4.10
C TRP A 205 -21.03 -8.65 2.63
N TYR A 206 -21.22 -7.53 1.93
CA TYR A 206 -20.74 -7.37 0.56
C TYR A 206 -19.22 -7.50 0.47
N TYR A 207 -18.46 -6.79 1.30
CA TYR A 207 -17.01 -6.86 1.27
C TYR A 207 -16.44 -8.20 1.76
N LEU A 208 -17.10 -8.87 2.71
CA LEU A 208 -16.80 -10.26 3.03
C LEU A 208 -17.02 -11.16 1.81
N GLY A 209 -18.13 -11.00 1.10
CA GLY A 209 -18.43 -11.74 -0.12
C GLY A 209 -17.40 -11.50 -1.24
N ASP A 210 -16.96 -10.26 -1.44
CA ASP A 210 -15.89 -9.95 -2.40
C ASP A 210 -14.56 -10.58 -2.00
N ALA A 211 -14.18 -10.48 -0.72
CA ALA A 211 -12.96 -11.11 -0.21
C ALA A 211 -12.98 -12.63 -0.37
N GLN A 212 -14.10 -13.28 0.01
CA GLN A 212 -14.28 -14.72 -0.17
C GLN A 212 -14.22 -15.12 -1.64
N ARG A 213 -14.83 -14.34 -2.55
CA ARG A 213 -14.76 -14.58 -3.99
C ARG A 213 -13.33 -14.51 -4.50
N LYS A 214 -12.58 -13.47 -4.13
CA LYS A 214 -11.17 -13.29 -4.51
C LYS A 214 -10.26 -14.36 -3.88
N ALA A 215 -10.62 -14.86 -2.71
CA ALA A 215 -9.95 -16.00 -2.07
C ALA A 215 -10.32 -17.38 -2.67
N GLY A 216 -11.19 -17.45 -3.69
CA GLY A 216 -11.66 -18.71 -4.28
C GLY A 216 -12.75 -19.45 -3.47
N MET A 217 -13.24 -18.85 -2.38
CA MET A 217 -14.26 -19.40 -1.48
C MET A 217 -15.68 -19.14 -2.01
N HIS A 218 -15.97 -19.59 -3.24
CA HIS A 218 -17.22 -19.25 -3.94
C HIS A 218 -18.49 -19.69 -3.20
N ALA A 219 -18.44 -20.82 -2.49
CA ALA A 219 -19.55 -21.32 -1.68
C ALA A 219 -19.98 -20.32 -0.60
N GLN A 220 -19.00 -19.86 0.18
CA GLN A 220 -19.15 -18.87 1.25
C GLN A 220 -19.48 -17.48 0.70
N ALA A 221 -18.80 -17.06 -0.37
CA ALA A 221 -19.05 -15.76 -1.01
C ALA A 221 -20.53 -15.58 -1.37
N PHE A 222 -21.16 -16.61 -1.94
CA PHE A 222 -22.58 -16.57 -2.27
C PHE A 222 -23.46 -16.42 -1.03
N GLN A 223 -23.14 -17.09 0.09
CA GLN A 223 -23.90 -16.96 1.34
C GLN A 223 -23.81 -15.52 1.86
N SER A 224 -22.62 -14.93 1.85
CA SER A 224 -22.40 -13.53 2.23
C SER A 224 -23.19 -12.56 1.35
N ILE A 225 -23.24 -12.79 0.04
CA ILE A 225 -24.07 -12.00 -0.89
C ILE A 225 -25.57 -12.19 -0.65
N GLU A 226 -26.01 -13.39 -0.26
CA GLU A 226 -27.40 -13.61 0.18
C GLU A 226 -27.73 -12.85 1.46
N GLN A 227 -26.81 -12.79 2.43
CA GLN A 227 -27.00 -11.96 3.63
C GLN A 227 -27.12 -10.48 3.27
N ALA A 228 -26.22 -9.96 2.43
CA ALA A 228 -26.27 -8.56 1.98
C ALA A 228 -27.61 -8.21 1.30
N LEU A 229 -28.22 -9.14 0.55
CA LEU A 229 -29.50 -8.95 -0.16
C LEU A 229 -30.74 -8.89 0.75
N GLN A 230 -30.63 -9.41 1.98
CA GLN A 230 -31.73 -9.41 2.97
C GLN A 230 -31.95 -8.04 3.60
N PHE A 231 -30.95 -7.16 3.56
CA PHE A 231 -31.08 -5.81 4.10
C PHE A 231 -32.08 -4.98 3.26
N PRO A 232 -32.84 -4.07 3.90
CA PRO A 232 -33.74 -3.16 3.19
C PRO A 232 -33.01 -2.31 2.14
N ASN A 233 -31.80 -1.85 2.48
CA ASN A 233 -30.91 -1.08 1.62
C ASN A 233 -29.64 -1.91 1.33
N PRO A 234 -29.69 -2.86 0.39
CA PRO A 234 -28.55 -3.69 0.05
C PRO A 234 -27.44 -2.84 -0.59
N TYR A 235 -26.19 -3.17 -0.31
CA TYR A 235 -25.00 -2.52 -0.85
C TYR A 235 -24.22 -3.50 -1.74
N PRO A 236 -23.65 -3.09 -2.89
CA PRO A 236 -23.69 -1.74 -3.48
C PRO A 236 -25.02 -1.40 -4.15
N SER A 237 -25.68 -2.40 -4.75
CA SER A 237 -27.08 -2.30 -5.19
C SER A 237 -27.68 -3.70 -5.28
N ARG A 238 -29.01 -3.82 -5.19
CA ARG A 238 -29.69 -5.11 -5.34
C ARG A 238 -29.38 -5.78 -6.68
N GLU A 239 -29.33 -5.00 -7.75
CA GLU A 239 -29.02 -5.50 -9.09
C GLU A 239 -27.61 -6.09 -9.17
N THR A 240 -26.60 -5.37 -8.66
CA THR A 240 -25.22 -5.84 -8.63
C THR A 240 -25.08 -7.13 -7.83
N LEU A 241 -25.70 -7.20 -6.64
CA LEU A 241 -25.66 -8.40 -5.82
C LEU A 241 -26.36 -9.59 -6.48
N LEU A 242 -27.48 -9.37 -7.18
CA LEU A 242 -28.16 -10.44 -7.93
C LEU A 242 -27.33 -10.94 -9.11
N ARG A 243 -26.57 -10.05 -9.78
CA ARG A 243 -25.62 -10.45 -10.83
C ARG A 243 -24.51 -11.32 -10.24
N TRP A 244 -23.87 -10.87 -9.16
CA TRP A 244 -22.83 -11.65 -8.47
C TRP A 244 -23.34 -12.99 -7.97
N LYS A 245 -24.55 -13.04 -7.43
CA LYS A 245 -25.18 -14.29 -6.98
C LYS A 245 -25.26 -15.31 -8.13
N LYS A 246 -25.65 -14.88 -9.34
CA LYS A 246 -25.70 -15.76 -10.53
C LYS A 246 -24.31 -16.24 -10.96
N GLU A 247 -23.33 -15.33 -10.97
CA GLU A 247 -21.93 -15.67 -11.33
C GLU A 247 -21.33 -16.68 -10.34
N LEU A 248 -21.54 -16.46 -9.04
CA LEU A 248 -21.08 -17.35 -7.98
C LEU A 248 -21.78 -18.72 -8.03
N ASP A 249 -23.09 -18.77 -8.31
CA ASP A 249 -23.80 -20.05 -8.47
C ASP A 249 -23.24 -20.87 -9.65
N ALA A 250 -22.86 -20.21 -10.74
CA ALA A 250 -22.20 -20.88 -11.87
C ALA A 250 -20.78 -21.37 -11.51
N ALA A 251 -20.02 -20.58 -10.74
CA ALA A 251 -18.66 -20.93 -10.31
C ALA A 251 -18.66 -22.13 -9.34
N LYS A 252 -19.57 -22.16 -8.36
CA LYS A 252 -19.73 -23.27 -7.40
C LYS A 252 -19.94 -24.64 -8.07
N ARG A 253 -20.59 -24.66 -9.23
CA ARG A 253 -20.88 -25.92 -9.96
C ARG A 253 -19.66 -26.46 -10.72
N LYS A 254 -18.60 -25.65 -10.86
CA LYS A 254 -17.37 -25.99 -11.59
C LYS A 254 -16.18 -26.31 -10.66
N SER A 255 -16.24 -25.89 -9.40
CA SER A 255 -15.31 -26.24 -8.32
C SER A 255 -15.68 -27.55 -7.66
#